data_AF-A0A0N0K5E2-F1
#
_entry.id   AF-A0A0N0K5E2-F1
#
_cell.length_a   1.000
_cell.length_b   1.000
_cell.length_c   1.000
_cell.angle_alpha   90.00
_cell.angle_beta   90.00
_cell.angle_gamma   90.00
#
_symmetry.space_group_name_H-M   'P 1'
#
loop_
_entity.id
_entity.type
_entity.pdbx_description
1 polymer ?
#
loop_
_entity_poly.entity_id
_entity_poly.type
_entity_poly.pdbx_seq_one_letter_code
_entity_poly.pdbx_strand_id
1 'polypeptide(L)'
;MRRGRRPARRKRRCARWRPLAPDAEAAAKYATALQTIGGSHGWNDDYAAAFPHHQRAEAFLAGLAPALAQDDRVLAARAGILRLFGEAAHKTGRSAVARAALDKAIAVNRARRAAAPDDPQRLRKLTTSLWYAGVVHRTNQRLAEARAAIAEAVALARAMVARDAADAGAWQMLAITSEVQAQLFADAGDAAGNAAIAAEMLAAHDRLVALAGAAPGARRSRAASLRTQGSNRWNLRDTQGACRAWRDALASYDALAAAGRLSRLDTNNARPEVAGLVRQLCAGASPPWRRIDI
;
A
#
# COMPACT_ATOMS: atom_id res chain seq x y z
N MET A 1 23.98 65.45 33.65
CA MET A 1 22.70 64.79 33.27
C MET A 1 22.52 64.99 31.77
N ARG A 2 22.39 64.04 30.83
CA ARG A 2 21.84 62.69 30.81
C ARG A 2 22.69 61.80 29.87
N ARG A 3 23.12 60.63 30.37
CA ARG A 3 23.46 59.46 29.55
C ARG A 3 22.17 58.68 29.29
N GLY A 4 21.99 58.07 28.12
CA GLY A 4 20.80 57.22 27.90
C GLY A 4 20.60 56.62 26.52
N ARG A 5 21.53 55.76 26.09
CA ARG A 5 21.36 54.53 25.28
C ARG A 5 20.27 54.51 24.17
N ARG A 6 20.72 54.56 22.90
CA ARG A 6 19.98 53.95 21.77
C ARG A 6 19.99 52.41 21.93
N PRO A 7 18.85 51.70 21.92
CA PRO A 7 18.87 50.25 21.89
C PRO A 7 19.24 49.79 20.46
N ALA A 8 20.41 49.16 20.33
CA ALA A 8 20.79 48.47 19.11
C ALA A 8 19.79 47.33 18.85
N ARG A 9 18.91 47.52 17.86
CA ARG A 9 18.07 46.45 17.32
C ARG A 9 18.95 45.47 16.53
N ARG A 10 19.74 44.64 17.21
CA ARG A 10 20.23 43.38 16.63
C ARG A 10 19.03 42.43 16.54
N LYS A 11 18.24 42.58 15.48
CA LYS A 11 17.35 41.50 15.03
C LYS A 11 18.26 40.31 14.74
N ARG A 12 18.31 39.35 15.67
CA ARG A 12 18.78 38.00 15.38
C ARG A 12 17.94 37.54 14.19
N ARG A 13 18.53 37.54 12.99
CA ARG A 13 18.00 36.76 11.89
C ARG A 13 18.04 35.33 12.43
N CYS A 14 16.88 34.78 12.79
CA CYS A 14 16.74 33.34 12.89
C CYS A 14 17.20 32.83 11.52
N ALA A 15 18.43 32.32 11.47
CA ALA A 15 18.93 31.63 10.31
C ALA A 15 17.89 30.56 10.02
N ARG A 16 17.20 30.72 8.89
CA ARG A 16 16.33 29.69 8.31
C ARG A 16 17.19 28.43 8.36
N TRP A 17 16.83 27.48 9.21
CA TRP A 17 17.57 26.22 9.37
C TRP A 17 17.53 25.55 8.00
N ARG A 18 18.52 25.84 7.15
CA ARG A 18 18.74 25.11 5.92
C ARG A 18 19.18 23.74 6.41
N PRO A 19 18.45 22.66 6.12
CA PRO A 19 18.95 21.34 6.42
C PRO A 19 20.29 21.23 5.71
N LEU A 20 21.37 21.27 6.48
CA LEU A 20 22.71 21.06 5.95
C LEU A 20 22.73 19.58 5.57
N ALA A 21 22.78 19.33 4.26
CA ALA A 21 23.05 18.03 3.68
C ALA A 21 24.50 18.04 3.20
N PRO A 22 25.49 17.97 4.12
CA PRO A 22 26.90 18.01 3.75
C PRO A 22 27.30 16.86 2.83
N ASP A 23 26.58 15.74 2.90
CA ASP A 23 26.77 14.55 2.10
C ASP A 23 25.44 13.81 1.86
N ALA A 24 25.52 12.72 1.09
CA ALA A 24 24.37 11.90 0.71
C ALA A 24 23.76 11.15 1.90
N GLU A 25 24.57 10.79 2.90
CA GLU A 25 24.10 10.07 4.07
C GLU A 25 23.24 10.97 4.95
N ALA A 26 23.71 12.18 5.24
CA ALA A 26 22.97 13.21 5.97
C ALA A 26 21.68 13.58 5.23
N ALA A 27 21.73 13.71 3.90
CA ALA A 27 20.55 13.95 3.08
C ALA A 27 19.51 12.83 3.24
N ALA A 28 19.92 11.57 3.08
CA ALA A 28 19.04 10.41 3.19
C ALA A 28 18.46 10.27 4.61
N LYS A 29 19.26 10.50 5.66
CA LYS A 29 18.80 10.47 7.06
C LYS A 29 17.76 11.55 7.35
N TYR A 30 18.01 12.79 6.94
CA TYR A 30 17.05 13.87 7.13
C TYR A 30 15.72 13.60 6.41
N ALA A 31 15.80 13.12 5.16
CA ALA A 31 14.61 12.75 4.41
C ALA A 31 13.84 11.58 5.06
N THR A 32 14.54 10.58 5.57
CA THR A 32 13.95 9.42 6.27
C THR A 32 13.32 9.84 7.61
N ALA A 33 13.87 10.83 8.31
CA ALA A 33 13.25 11.37 9.51
C ALA A 33 11.89 12.02 9.19
N LEU A 34 11.81 12.84 8.14
CA LEU A 34 10.53 13.39 7.66
C LEU A 34 9.57 12.30 7.21
N GLN A 35 10.07 11.27 6.52
CA GLN A 35 9.29 10.09 6.14
C GLN A 35 8.67 9.41 7.36
N THR A 36 9.44 9.26 8.44
CA THR A 36 9.00 8.58 9.66
C THR A 36 7.90 9.37 10.37
N ILE A 37 8.03 10.70 10.46
CA ILE A 37 6.99 11.57 11.04
C ILE A 37 5.70 11.51 10.20
N GLY A 38 5.82 11.62 8.87
CA GLY A 38 4.66 11.45 7.99
C GLY A 38 4.03 10.06 8.13
N GLY A 39 4.88 9.03 8.21
CA GLY A 39 4.48 7.65 8.42
C GLY A 39 3.69 7.44 9.72
N SER A 40 4.12 8.05 10.84
CA SER A 40 3.41 7.94 12.13
C SER A 40 1.97 8.44 12.07
N HIS A 41 1.70 9.49 11.28
CA HIS A 41 0.33 9.92 11.03
C HIS A 41 -0.44 8.92 10.16
N GLY A 42 0.20 8.37 9.12
CA GLY A 42 -0.38 7.34 8.26
C GLY A 42 -0.80 6.06 9.02
N TRP A 43 -0.07 5.64 10.05
CA TRP A 43 -0.47 4.50 10.90
C TRP A 43 -1.81 4.70 11.63
N ASN A 44 -2.25 5.95 11.78
CA ASN A 44 -3.53 6.33 12.40
C ASN A 44 -4.56 6.79 11.36
N ASP A 45 -4.33 6.52 10.07
CA ASP A 45 -5.13 7.01 8.93
C ASP A 45 -5.25 8.55 8.84
N ASP A 46 -4.35 9.30 9.51
CA ASP A 46 -4.29 10.76 9.43
C ASP A 46 -3.43 11.20 8.23
N TYR A 47 -3.93 10.90 7.03
CA TYR A 47 -3.22 11.25 5.79
C TYR A 47 -3.14 12.75 5.55
N ALA A 48 -4.04 13.53 6.15
CA ALA A 48 -4.02 14.99 6.09
C ALA A 48 -2.79 15.56 6.81
N ALA A 49 -2.44 15.04 7.99
CA ALA A 49 -1.21 15.39 8.68
C ALA A 49 0.03 14.74 8.06
N ALA A 50 -0.07 13.53 7.49
CA ALA A 50 1.06 12.87 6.83
C ALA A 50 1.55 13.62 5.58
N PHE A 51 0.62 14.13 4.76
CA PHE A 51 0.89 14.76 3.48
C PHE A 51 1.99 15.85 3.51
N PRO A 52 1.92 16.89 4.37
CA PRO A 52 2.92 17.96 4.39
C PRO A 52 4.33 17.48 4.74
N HIS A 53 4.48 16.40 5.52
CA HIS A 53 5.80 15.84 5.84
C HIS A 53 6.44 15.17 4.62
N HIS A 54 5.67 14.36 3.89
CA HIS A 54 6.15 13.74 2.65
C HIS A 54 6.42 14.78 1.56
N GLN A 55 5.56 15.80 1.44
CA GLN A 55 5.78 16.93 0.52
C GLN A 55 7.08 17.68 0.83
N ARG A 56 7.32 17.98 2.11
CA ARG A 56 8.56 18.65 2.56
C ARG A 56 9.79 17.79 2.28
N ALA A 57 9.69 16.47 2.47
CA ALA A 57 10.78 15.55 2.23
C ALA A 57 11.13 15.49 0.73
N GLU A 58 10.14 15.37 -0.16
CA GLU A 58 10.35 15.40 -1.60
C GLU A 58 10.88 16.76 -2.08
N ALA A 59 10.36 17.89 -1.56
CA ALA A 59 10.86 19.22 -1.90
C ALA A 59 12.33 19.41 -1.49
N PHE A 60 12.73 18.87 -0.34
CA PHE A 60 14.13 18.86 0.09
C PHE A 60 15.00 18.02 -0.86
N LEU A 61 14.57 16.80 -1.17
CA LEU A 61 15.33 15.88 -2.05
C LEU A 61 15.45 16.40 -3.49
N ALA A 62 14.39 17.03 -4.02
CA ALA A 62 14.39 17.63 -5.35
C ALA A 62 15.32 18.85 -5.46
N GLY A 63 15.66 19.50 -4.33
CA GLY A 63 16.56 20.64 -4.26
C GLY A 63 18.03 20.30 -3.99
N LEU A 64 18.38 19.01 -3.91
CA LEU A 64 19.76 18.58 -3.71
C LEU A 64 20.62 18.84 -4.96
N ALA A 65 21.92 19.06 -4.74
CA ALA A 65 22.89 19.12 -5.83
C ALA A 65 22.88 17.80 -6.62
N PRO A 66 23.08 17.81 -7.96
CA PRO A 66 22.98 16.63 -8.80
C PRO A 66 23.81 15.44 -8.31
N ALA A 67 25.05 15.68 -7.84
CA ALA A 67 25.91 14.61 -7.31
C ALA A 67 25.29 13.89 -6.11
N LEU A 68 24.66 14.61 -5.18
CA LEU A 68 23.97 14.01 -4.02
C LEU A 68 22.66 13.35 -4.44
N ALA A 69 21.93 13.96 -5.38
CA ALA A 69 20.64 13.46 -5.84
C ALA A 69 20.72 12.10 -6.55
N GLN A 70 21.90 11.73 -7.08
CA GLN A 70 22.14 10.46 -7.75
C GLN A 70 22.74 9.37 -6.84
N ASP A 71 23.09 9.68 -5.59
CA ASP A 71 23.55 8.66 -4.65
C ASP A 71 22.43 7.64 -4.37
N ASP A 72 22.75 6.34 -4.39
CA ASP A 72 21.74 5.28 -4.23
C ASP A 72 20.96 5.38 -2.90
N ARG A 73 21.59 5.86 -1.82
CA ARG A 73 20.92 6.05 -0.51
C ARG A 73 19.85 7.13 -0.61
N VAL A 74 20.15 8.21 -1.32
CA VAL A 74 19.22 9.32 -1.55
C VAL A 74 18.09 8.87 -2.48
N LEU A 75 18.41 8.16 -3.56
CA LEU A 75 17.41 7.58 -4.47
C LEU A 75 16.50 6.57 -3.75
N ALA A 76 17.05 5.73 -2.88
CA ALA A 76 16.30 4.78 -2.07
C ALA A 76 15.29 5.48 -1.14
N ALA A 77 15.76 6.49 -0.40
CA ALA A 77 14.91 7.30 0.47
C ALA A 77 13.82 8.01 -0.35
N ARG A 78 14.20 8.63 -1.47
CA ARG A 78 13.28 9.37 -2.35
C ARG A 78 12.17 8.48 -2.89
N ALA A 79 12.48 7.28 -3.37
CA ALA A 79 11.48 6.35 -3.87
C ALA A 79 10.45 5.96 -2.77
N GLY A 80 10.93 5.72 -1.54
CA GLY A 80 10.07 5.43 -0.40
C GLY A 80 9.15 6.61 -0.04
N ILE A 81 9.70 7.82 -0.01
CA ILE A 81 8.97 9.07 0.26
C ILE A 81 7.93 9.34 -0.82
N LEU A 82 8.29 9.23 -2.09
CA LEU A 82 7.39 9.46 -3.22
C LEU A 82 6.20 8.51 -3.19
N ARG A 83 6.41 7.23 -2.84
CA ARG A 83 5.32 6.27 -2.67
C ARG A 83 4.35 6.70 -1.56
N LEU A 84 4.88 7.02 -0.37
CA LEU A 84 4.07 7.48 0.77
C LEU A 84 3.39 8.81 0.49
N PHE A 85 4.06 9.71 -0.22
CA PHE A 85 3.49 10.97 -0.67
C PHE A 85 2.31 10.73 -1.61
N GLY A 86 2.46 9.79 -2.54
CA GLY A 86 1.40 9.40 -3.46
C GLY A 86 0.19 8.79 -2.73
N GLU A 87 0.43 7.94 -1.74
CA GLU A 87 -0.59 7.36 -0.88
C GLU A 87 -1.36 8.43 -0.09
N ALA A 88 -0.65 9.31 0.63
CA ALA A 88 -1.27 10.41 1.37
C ALA A 88 -2.03 11.38 0.44
N ALA A 89 -1.49 11.66 -0.74
CA ALA A 89 -2.17 12.46 -1.76
C ALA A 89 -3.47 11.80 -2.22
N HIS A 90 -3.45 10.49 -2.51
CA HIS A 90 -4.64 9.76 -2.93
C HIS A 90 -5.72 9.75 -1.84
N LYS A 91 -5.36 9.42 -0.60
CA LYS A 91 -6.27 9.38 0.54
C LYS A 91 -6.85 10.74 0.93
N THR A 92 -6.28 11.82 0.42
CA THR A 92 -6.77 13.19 0.61
C THR A 92 -7.37 13.81 -0.66
N GLY A 93 -7.75 12.98 -1.65
CA GLY A 93 -8.45 13.42 -2.87
C GLY A 93 -7.58 14.12 -3.91
N ARG A 94 -6.25 14.10 -3.76
CA ARG A 94 -5.29 14.77 -4.65
C ARG A 94 -4.78 13.83 -5.74
N SER A 95 -5.69 13.28 -6.55
CA SER A 95 -5.38 12.21 -7.50
C SER A 95 -4.28 12.54 -8.53
N ALA A 96 -4.19 13.78 -9.01
CA ALA A 96 -3.11 14.18 -9.94
C ALA A 96 -1.73 14.15 -9.26
N VAL A 97 -1.64 14.64 -8.02
CA VAL A 97 -0.41 14.61 -7.22
C VAL A 97 -0.02 13.16 -6.90
N ALA A 98 -1.01 12.33 -6.56
CA ALA A 98 -0.79 10.91 -6.25
C ALA A 98 -0.11 10.18 -7.41
N ARG A 99 -0.69 10.29 -8.62
CA ARG A 99 -0.16 9.65 -9.82
C ARG A 99 1.26 10.16 -10.14
N ALA A 100 1.46 11.47 -10.16
CA ALA A 100 2.76 12.05 -10.46
C ALA A 100 3.86 11.61 -9.45
N ALA A 101 3.53 11.47 -8.17
CA ALA A 101 4.48 10.99 -7.17
C ALA A 101 4.82 9.50 -7.39
N LEU A 102 3.81 8.67 -7.66
CA LEU A 102 3.99 7.24 -7.91
C LEU A 102 4.76 6.94 -9.20
N ASP A 103 4.49 7.68 -10.28
CA ASP A 103 5.25 7.58 -11.53
C ASP A 103 6.74 7.84 -11.30
N LYS A 104 7.07 8.88 -10.51
CA LYS A 104 8.45 9.17 -10.11
C LYS A 104 9.04 8.07 -9.23
N ALA A 105 8.28 7.51 -8.29
CA ALA A 105 8.75 6.42 -7.43
C ALA A 105 9.10 5.18 -8.26
N ILE A 106 8.26 4.83 -9.25
CA ILE A 106 8.50 3.72 -10.18
C ILE A 106 9.73 4.01 -11.03
N ALA A 107 9.86 5.21 -11.61
CA ALA A 107 11.02 5.58 -12.43
C ALA A 107 12.34 5.47 -11.63
N VAL A 108 12.38 5.97 -10.40
CA VAL A 108 13.55 5.85 -9.52
C VAL A 108 13.84 4.38 -9.20
N ASN A 109 12.84 3.59 -8.82
CA ASN A 109 13.04 2.18 -8.50
C ASN A 109 13.47 1.34 -9.72
N ARG A 110 13.00 1.66 -10.94
CA ARG A 110 13.46 1.03 -12.18
C ARG A 110 14.93 1.33 -12.45
N ALA A 111 15.34 2.60 -12.34
CA ALA A 111 16.74 3.00 -12.51
C ALA A 111 17.65 2.29 -11.48
N ARG A 112 17.23 2.26 -10.21
CA ARG A 112 17.95 1.53 -9.15
C ARG A 112 18.03 0.03 -9.45
N ARG A 113 16.93 -0.60 -9.87
CA ARG A 113 16.94 -2.02 -10.22
C ARG A 113 17.84 -2.31 -11.42
N ALA A 114 17.88 -1.46 -12.44
CA ALA A 114 18.79 -1.64 -13.58
C ALA A 114 20.26 -1.68 -13.13
N ALA A 115 20.64 -0.92 -12.10
CA ALA A 115 21.99 -0.92 -11.55
C ALA A 115 22.32 -2.13 -10.64
N ALA A 116 21.32 -2.86 -10.15
CA ALA A 116 21.51 -4.14 -9.44
C ALA A 116 20.27 -5.04 -9.64
N PRO A 117 20.18 -5.76 -10.77
CA PRO A 117 18.99 -6.50 -11.16
C PRO A 117 18.59 -7.61 -10.19
N ASP A 118 19.57 -8.21 -9.52
CA ASP A 118 19.40 -9.36 -8.62
C ASP A 118 19.17 -9.00 -7.15
N ASP A 119 19.15 -7.70 -6.80
CA ASP A 119 18.90 -7.24 -5.44
C ASP A 119 17.41 -7.47 -5.05
N PRO A 120 17.11 -8.38 -4.12
CA PRO A 120 15.73 -8.69 -3.72
C PRO A 120 15.01 -7.47 -3.11
N GLN A 121 15.75 -6.56 -2.46
CA GLN A 121 15.15 -5.37 -1.87
C GLN A 121 14.73 -4.37 -2.96
N ARG A 122 15.52 -4.19 -4.01
CA ARG A 122 15.14 -3.31 -5.15
C ARG A 122 13.92 -3.87 -5.88
N LEU A 123 13.87 -5.18 -6.08
CA LEU A 123 12.72 -5.88 -6.65
C LEU A 123 11.45 -5.65 -5.81
N ARG A 124 11.56 -5.81 -4.48
CA ARG A 124 10.45 -5.57 -3.55
C ARG A 124 9.98 -4.12 -3.57
N LYS A 125 10.89 -3.13 -3.56
CA LYS A 125 10.55 -1.70 -3.61
C LYS A 125 9.83 -1.32 -4.91
N LEU A 126 10.30 -1.81 -6.06
CA LEU A 126 9.63 -1.60 -7.35
C LEU A 126 8.22 -2.22 -7.34
N THR A 127 8.09 -3.46 -6.89
CA THR A 127 6.80 -4.17 -6.78
C THR A 127 5.81 -3.40 -5.92
N THR A 128 6.25 -2.87 -4.76
CA THR A 128 5.39 -2.07 -3.87
C THR A 128 4.95 -0.77 -4.55
N SER A 129 5.83 -0.06 -5.24
CA SER A 129 5.45 1.17 -5.97
C SER A 129 4.45 0.89 -7.09
N LEU A 130 4.62 -0.20 -7.85
CA LEU A 130 3.70 -0.62 -8.90
C LEU A 130 2.34 -1.03 -8.33
N TRP A 131 2.32 -1.78 -7.22
CA TRP A 131 1.09 -2.15 -6.53
C TRP A 131 0.26 -0.92 -6.12
N TYR A 132 0.88 0.04 -5.43
CA TYR A 132 0.20 1.27 -5.04
C TYR A 132 -0.25 2.09 -6.23
N ALA A 133 0.56 2.19 -7.29
CA ALA A 133 0.13 2.84 -8.53
C ALA A 133 -1.09 2.16 -9.13
N GLY A 134 -1.09 0.82 -9.18
CA GLY A 134 -2.23 0.03 -9.63
C GLY A 134 -3.51 0.32 -8.86
N VAL A 135 -3.45 0.37 -7.53
CA VAL A 135 -4.58 0.75 -6.67
C VAL A 135 -5.07 2.16 -7.00
N VAL A 136 -4.17 3.15 -7.02
CA VAL A 136 -4.53 4.55 -7.30
C VAL A 136 -5.13 4.72 -8.70
N HIS A 137 -4.59 4.03 -9.70
CA HIS A 137 -5.15 4.05 -11.05
C HIS A 137 -6.54 3.41 -11.10
N ARG A 138 -6.73 2.24 -10.46
CA ARG A 138 -8.02 1.55 -10.39
C ARG A 138 -9.10 2.45 -9.77
N THR A 139 -8.83 3.03 -8.60
CA THR A 139 -9.78 3.90 -7.89
C THR A 139 -10.04 5.23 -8.62
N ASN A 140 -9.09 5.67 -9.46
CA ASN A 140 -9.26 6.84 -10.32
C ASN A 140 -9.85 6.50 -11.70
N GLN A 141 -10.44 5.30 -11.88
CA GLN A 141 -11.04 4.81 -13.13
C GLN A 141 -10.08 4.77 -14.34
N ARG A 142 -8.79 4.55 -14.09
CA ARG A 142 -7.72 4.43 -15.10
C ARG A 142 -7.31 2.96 -15.27
N LEU A 143 -8.23 2.16 -15.81
CA LEU A 143 -8.10 0.70 -15.81
C LEU A 143 -6.92 0.18 -16.66
N ALA A 144 -6.57 0.85 -17.76
CA ALA A 144 -5.45 0.45 -18.60
C ALA A 144 -4.11 0.55 -17.84
N GLU A 145 -3.88 1.68 -17.18
CA GLU A 145 -2.68 1.93 -16.37
C GLU A 145 -2.65 1.05 -15.13
N ALA A 146 -3.81 0.81 -14.50
CA ALA A 146 -3.92 -0.11 -13.39
C ALA A 146 -3.52 -1.53 -13.78
N ARG A 147 -4.03 -2.03 -14.91
CA ARG A 147 -3.67 -3.35 -15.45
C ARG A 147 -2.19 -3.45 -15.78
N ALA A 148 -1.61 -2.44 -16.43
CA ALA A 148 -0.18 -2.43 -16.75
C ALA A 148 0.69 -2.50 -15.49
N ALA A 149 0.41 -1.64 -14.50
CA ALA A 149 1.18 -1.59 -13.25
C ALA A 149 1.05 -2.89 -12.44
N ILE A 150 -0.17 -3.43 -12.30
CA ILE A 150 -0.42 -4.66 -11.54
C ILE A 150 0.13 -5.90 -12.26
N ALA A 151 0.04 -5.98 -13.58
CA ALA A 151 0.62 -7.09 -14.33
C ALA A 151 2.14 -7.18 -14.13
N GLU A 152 2.84 -6.03 -14.18
CA GLU A 152 4.27 -5.97 -13.85
C GLU A 152 4.50 -6.38 -12.38
N ALA A 153 3.74 -5.83 -11.43
CA ALA A 153 3.90 -6.14 -10.00
C ALA A 153 3.73 -7.64 -9.70
N VAL A 154 2.71 -8.29 -10.26
CA VAL A 154 2.47 -9.73 -10.10
C VAL A 154 3.61 -10.55 -10.72
N ALA A 155 4.10 -10.19 -11.91
CA ALA A 155 5.24 -10.88 -12.52
C ALA A 155 6.50 -10.81 -11.64
N LEU A 156 6.78 -9.65 -11.04
CA LEU A 156 7.89 -9.49 -10.10
C LEU A 156 7.66 -10.29 -8.81
N ALA A 157 6.44 -10.34 -8.30
CA ALA A 157 6.10 -11.14 -7.12
C ALA A 157 6.25 -12.65 -7.35
N ARG A 158 5.82 -13.15 -8.51
CA ARG A 158 6.05 -14.54 -8.92
C ARG A 158 7.55 -14.86 -9.01
N ALA A 159 8.34 -13.95 -9.58
CA ALA A 159 9.79 -14.12 -9.65
C ALA A 159 10.44 -14.16 -8.25
N MET A 160 9.97 -13.34 -7.29
CA MET A 160 10.44 -13.41 -5.90
C MET A 160 10.12 -14.77 -5.26
N VAL A 161 8.89 -15.27 -5.42
CA VAL A 161 8.48 -16.57 -4.88
C VAL A 161 9.26 -17.73 -5.51
N ALA A 162 9.48 -17.70 -6.82
CA ALA A 162 10.25 -18.72 -7.53
C ALA A 162 11.71 -18.77 -7.07
N ARG A 163 12.28 -17.63 -6.65
CA ARG A 163 13.64 -17.54 -6.13
C ARG A 163 13.77 -18.10 -4.71
N ASP A 164 12.80 -17.82 -3.84
CA ASP A 164 12.80 -18.30 -2.46
C ASP A 164 11.36 -18.52 -1.95
N ALA A 165 10.95 -19.80 -1.90
CA ALA A 165 9.63 -20.19 -1.40
C ALA A 165 9.51 -20.15 0.13
N ALA A 166 10.60 -19.91 0.87
CA ALA A 166 10.61 -19.65 2.30
C ALA A 166 10.48 -18.15 2.63
N ASP A 167 10.66 -17.25 1.66
CA ASP A 167 10.48 -15.80 1.84
C ASP A 167 9.00 -15.43 2.00
N ALA A 168 8.56 -15.30 3.25
CA ALA A 168 7.20 -14.83 3.56
C ALA A 168 6.88 -13.45 2.95
N GLY A 169 7.89 -12.59 2.79
CA GLY A 169 7.74 -11.28 2.14
C GLY A 169 7.47 -11.39 0.64
N ALA A 170 7.99 -12.41 -0.04
CA ALA A 170 7.68 -12.71 -1.44
C ALA A 170 6.23 -13.15 -1.60
N TRP A 171 5.78 -14.09 -0.76
CA TRP A 171 4.39 -14.55 -0.73
C TRP A 171 3.40 -13.42 -0.40
N GLN A 172 3.77 -12.52 0.52
CA GLN A 172 2.96 -11.35 0.83
C GLN A 172 2.80 -10.43 -0.38
N MET A 173 3.87 -10.21 -1.16
CA MET A 173 3.80 -9.40 -2.38
C MET A 173 2.91 -10.07 -3.43
N LEU A 174 2.98 -11.40 -3.59
CA LEU A 174 2.12 -12.13 -4.52
C LEU A 174 0.65 -12.00 -4.10
N ALA A 175 0.34 -12.23 -2.83
CA ALA A 175 -1.02 -12.12 -2.31
C ALA A 175 -1.65 -10.74 -2.56
N ILE A 176 -0.98 -9.64 -2.16
CA ILE A 176 -1.56 -8.29 -2.29
C ILE A 176 -1.66 -7.81 -3.74
N THR A 177 -0.74 -8.22 -4.62
CA THR A 177 -0.77 -7.83 -6.03
C THR A 177 -1.82 -8.62 -6.80
N SER A 178 -1.92 -9.94 -6.54
CA SER A 178 -2.97 -10.79 -7.11
C SER A 178 -4.37 -10.39 -6.61
N GLU A 179 -4.52 -9.87 -5.38
CA GLU A 179 -5.80 -9.34 -4.91
C GLU A 179 -6.31 -8.19 -5.79
N VAL A 180 -5.46 -7.20 -6.08
CA VAL A 180 -5.83 -6.07 -6.96
C VAL A 180 -6.02 -6.55 -8.41
N GLN A 181 -5.24 -7.52 -8.87
CA GLN A 181 -5.42 -8.10 -10.20
C GLN A 181 -6.78 -8.80 -10.34
N ALA A 182 -7.21 -9.55 -9.32
CA ALA A 182 -8.53 -10.17 -9.29
C ALA A 182 -9.65 -9.12 -9.31
N GLN A 183 -9.49 -8.01 -8.57
CA GLN A 183 -10.44 -6.89 -8.61
C GLN A 183 -10.50 -6.27 -10.02
N LEU A 184 -9.37 -6.10 -10.71
CA LEU A 184 -9.33 -5.57 -12.08
C LEU A 184 -10.03 -6.47 -13.10
N PHE A 185 -9.97 -7.80 -12.91
CA PHE A 185 -10.76 -8.75 -13.70
C PHE A 185 -12.26 -8.66 -13.37
N ALA A 186 -12.61 -8.55 -12.08
CA ALA A 186 -14.00 -8.35 -11.66
C ALA A 186 -14.58 -7.05 -12.21
N ASP A 187 -13.82 -5.95 -12.19
CA ASP A 187 -14.22 -4.66 -12.77
C ASP A 187 -14.43 -4.74 -14.28
N ALA A 188 -13.73 -5.67 -14.95
CA ALA A 188 -13.86 -5.93 -16.38
C ALA A 188 -15.02 -6.88 -16.74
N GLY A 189 -15.66 -7.50 -15.74
CA GLY A 189 -16.63 -8.58 -15.99
C GLY A 189 -15.99 -9.92 -16.37
N ASP A 190 -14.68 -10.08 -16.21
CA ASP A 190 -13.96 -11.32 -16.55
C ASP A 190 -13.96 -12.28 -15.36
N ALA A 191 -14.97 -13.15 -15.32
CA ALA A 191 -15.13 -14.15 -14.26
C ALA A 191 -14.03 -15.20 -14.29
N ALA A 192 -13.56 -15.62 -15.48
CA ALA A 192 -12.54 -16.65 -15.61
C ALA A 192 -11.17 -16.13 -15.14
N GLY A 193 -10.78 -14.93 -15.59
CA GLY A 193 -9.56 -14.26 -15.14
C GLY A 193 -9.58 -13.97 -13.63
N ASN A 194 -10.71 -13.50 -13.09
CA ASN A 194 -10.87 -13.30 -11.65
C ASN A 194 -10.69 -14.62 -10.88
N ALA A 195 -11.34 -15.71 -11.29
CA ALA A 195 -11.27 -16.99 -10.60
C ALA A 195 -9.84 -17.57 -10.59
N ALA A 196 -9.13 -17.49 -11.72
CA ALA A 196 -7.75 -17.97 -11.83
C ALA A 196 -6.80 -17.21 -10.88
N ILE A 197 -6.87 -15.89 -10.88
CA ILE A 197 -6.03 -15.06 -10.00
C ILE A 197 -6.44 -15.17 -8.53
N ALA A 198 -7.75 -15.28 -8.24
CA ALA A 198 -8.22 -15.46 -6.87
C ALA A 198 -7.72 -16.79 -6.27
N ALA A 199 -7.62 -17.85 -7.08
CA ALA A 199 -7.04 -19.12 -6.62
C ALA A 199 -5.55 -18.98 -6.27
N GLU A 200 -4.76 -18.30 -7.11
CA GLU A 200 -3.35 -17.99 -6.82
C GLU A 200 -3.19 -17.14 -5.55
N MET A 201 -4.01 -16.09 -5.41
CA MET A 201 -4.02 -15.22 -4.25
C MET A 201 -4.31 -16.00 -2.95
N LEU A 202 -5.31 -16.89 -2.96
CA LEU A 202 -5.64 -17.72 -1.80
C LEU A 202 -4.54 -18.74 -1.49
N ALA A 203 -3.91 -19.35 -2.49
CA ALA A 203 -2.77 -20.24 -2.29
C ALA A 203 -1.57 -19.50 -1.65
N ALA A 204 -1.31 -18.25 -2.06
CA ALA A 204 -0.30 -17.40 -1.44
C ALA A 204 -0.63 -17.11 0.04
N HIS A 205 -1.89 -16.82 0.35
CA HIS A 205 -2.33 -16.66 1.74
C HIS A 205 -2.23 -17.95 2.56
N ASP A 206 -2.56 -19.11 1.99
CA ASP A 206 -2.42 -20.40 2.65
C ASP A 206 -0.95 -20.67 3.02
N ARG A 207 -0.02 -20.33 2.12
CA ARG A 207 1.41 -20.42 2.38
C ARG A 207 1.86 -19.47 3.49
N LEU A 208 1.37 -18.23 3.50
CA LEU A 208 1.64 -17.27 4.58
C LEU A 208 1.12 -17.75 5.93
N VAL A 209 -0.07 -18.36 5.97
CA VAL A 209 -0.62 -18.95 7.20
C VAL A 209 0.25 -20.10 7.69
N ALA A 210 0.72 -20.96 6.78
CA ALA A 210 1.63 -22.06 7.13
C ALA A 210 2.96 -21.54 7.70
N LEU A 211 3.57 -20.53 7.08
CA LEU A 211 4.81 -19.91 7.54
C LEU A 211 4.66 -19.18 8.87
N ALA A 212 3.51 -18.54 9.10
CA ALA A 212 3.21 -17.80 10.33
C ALA A 212 2.87 -18.70 11.53
N GLY A 213 2.62 -19.99 11.30
CA GLY A 213 2.24 -20.96 12.32
C GLY A 213 1.02 -20.50 13.12
N ALA A 214 1.21 -20.32 14.43
CA ALA A 214 0.13 -19.88 15.30
C ALA A 214 -0.22 -18.39 15.10
N ALA A 215 0.64 -17.52 14.55
CA ALA A 215 0.40 -16.07 14.56
C ALA A 215 -0.93 -15.68 13.88
N PRO A 216 -1.77 -14.83 14.50
CA PRO A 216 -3.13 -14.60 14.01
C PRO A 216 -3.16 -13.66 12.81
N GLY A 217 -2.09 -12.89 12.55
CA GLY A 217 -2.01 -11.90 11.48
C GLY A 217 -2.27 -12.48 10.10
N ALA A 218 -1.58 -13.57 9.73
CA ALA A 218 -1.75 -14.19 8.41
C ALA A 218 -3.18 -14.71 8.18
N ARG A 219 -3.83 -15.25 9.22
CA ARG A 219 -5.23 -15.71 9.16
C ARG A 219 -6.19 -14.53 8.97
N ARG A 220 -5.95 -13.40 9.65
CA ARG A 220 -6.74 -12.17 9.45
C ARG A 220 -6.60 -11.60 8.05
N SER A 221 -5.37 -11.51 7.53
CA SER A 221 -5.12 -11.06 6.16
C SER A 221 -5.83 -11.95 5.13
N ARG A 222 -5.75 -13.27 5.29
CA ARG A 222 -6.49 -14.21 4.44
C ARG A 222 -8.01 -14.02 4.50
N ALA A 223 -8.57 -13.83 5.70
CA ALA A 223 -10.00 -13.59 5.88
C ALA A 223 -10.45 -12.26 5.23
N ALA A 224 -9.61 -11.22 5.28
CA ALA A 224 -9.85 -9.97 4.59
C ALA A 224 -9.91 -10.15 3.07
N SER A 225 -8.98 -10.91 2.48
CA SER A 225 -8.99 -11.17 1.04
C SER A 225 -10.14 -12.09 0.62
N LEU A 226 -10.56 -13.06 1.44
CA LEU A 226 -11.80 -13.82 1.21
C LEU A 226 -13.04 -12.91 1.18
N ARG A 227 -13.13 -11.93 2.09
CA ARG A 227 -14.20 -10.93 2.07
C ARG A 227 -14.21 -10.16 0.75
N THR A 228 -13.06 -9.65 0.33
CA THR A 228 -12.90 -8.96 -0.96
C THR A 228 -13.32 -9.85 -2.13
N GLN A 229 -12.91 -11.12 -2.14
CA GLN A 229 -13.29 -12.05 -3.22
C GLN A 229 -14.79 -12.36 -3.22
N GLY A 230 -15.44 -12.37 -2.05
CA GLY A 230 -16.89 -12.45 -1.99
C GLY A 230 -17.55 -11.30 -2.75
N SER A 231 -17.07 -10.06 -2.54
CA SER A 231 -17.55 -8.88 -3.27
C SER A 231 -17.22 -8.93 -4.77
N ASN A 232 -16.03 -9.40 -5.16
CA ASN A 232 -15.67 -9.60 -6.56
C ASN A 232 -16.64 -10.57 -7.27
N ARG A 233 -16.88 -11.73 -6.66
CA ARG A 233 -17.79 -12.76 -7.17
C ARG A 233 -19.23 -12.26 -7.26
N TRP A 234 -19.67 -11.49 -6.26
CA TRP A 234 -20.98 -10.85 -6.28
C TRP A 234 -21.14 -9.90 -7.47
N ASN A 235 -20.13 -9.06 -7.71
CA ASN A 235 -20.11 -8.15 -8.85
C ASN A 235 -20.10 -8.88 -10.19
N LEU A 236 -19.47 -10.06 -10.23
CA LEU A 236 -19.45 -10.99 -11.36
C LEU A 236 -20.70 -11.89 -11.48
N ARG A 237 -21.72 -11.68 -10.63
CA ARG A 237 -22.97 -12.47 -10.59
C ARG A 237 -22.82 -13.92 -10.10
N ASP A 238 -21.66 -14.30 -9.58
CA ASP A 238 -21.46 -15.56 -8.84
C ASP A 238 -21.91 -15.39 -7.39
N THR A 239 -23.23 -15.36 -7.17
CA THR A 239 -23.82 -15.14 -5.83
C THR A 239 -23.53 -16.30 -4.87
N GLN A 240 -23.50 -17.54 -5.38
CA GLN A 240 -23.21 -18.71 -4.56
C GLN A 240 -21.76 -18.71 -4.10
N GLY A 241 -20.81 -18.44 -5.01
CA GLY A 241 -19.40 -18.31 -4.67
C GLY A 241 -19.12 -17.10 -3.77
N ALA A 242 -19.83 -15.99 -3.97
CA ALA A 242 -19.76 -14.83 -3.07
C ALA A 242 -20.13 -15.21 -1.63
N CYS A 243 -21.28 -15.87 -1.47
CA CYS A 243 -21.76 -16.32 -0.17
C CYS A 243 -20.86 -17.36 0.49
N ARG A 244 -20.23 -18.24 -0.29
CA ARG A 244 -19.22 -19.16 0.23
C ARG A 244 -18.02 -18.39 0.79
N ALA A 245 -17.44 -17.47 0.00
CA ALA A 245 -16.28 -16.70 0.41
C ALA A 245 -16.54 -15.84 1.66
N TRP A 246 -17.70 -15.18 1.75
CA TRP A 246 -18.08 -14.41 2.94
C TRP A 246 -18.30 -15.30 4.17
N ARG A 247 -18.93 -16.47 4.02
CA ARG A 247 -19.08 -17.42 5.15
C ARG A 247 -17.73 -17.93 5.63
N ASP A 248 -16.80 -18.25 4.73
CA ASP A 248 -15.45 -18.69 5.09
C ASP A 248 -14.65 -17.59 5.80
N ALA A 249 -14.80 -16.33 5.33
CA ALA A 249 -14.22 -15.17 6.00
C ALA A 249 -14.79 -14.98 7.42
N LEU A 250 -16.13 -15.06 7.57
CA LEU A 250 -16.79 -14.92 8.87
C LEU A 250 -16.36 -16.01 9.84
N ALA A 251 -16.35 -17.27 9.41
CA ALA A 251 -15.88 -18.40 10.21
C ALA A 251 -14.42 -18.21 10.68
N SER A 252 -13.57 -17.65 9.83
CA SER A 252 -12.18 -17.33 10.19
C SER A 252 -12.11 -16.25 11.27
N TYR A 253 -12.93 -15.19 11.19
CA TYR A 253 -13.01 -14.17 12.23
C TYR A 253 -13.62 -14.69 13.53
N ASP A 254 -14.64 -15.55 13.46
CA ASP A 254 -15.26 -16.18 14.63
C ASP A 254 -14.28 -17.09 15.38
N ALA A 255 -13.51 -17.91 14.66
CA ALA A 255 -12.48 -18.74 15.26
C ALA A 255 -11.39 -17.91 15.97
N LEU A 256 -10.98 -16.79 15.37
CA LEU A 256 -10.04 -15.87 15.99
C LEU A 256 -10.62 -15.16 17.21
N ALA A 257 -11.90 -14.78 17.17
CA ALA A 257 -12.59 -14.15 18.30
C ALA A 257 -12.72 -15.13 19.47
N ALA A 258 -13.16 -16.37 19.21
CA ALA A 258 -13.29 -17.41 20.21
C ALA A 258 -11.94 -17.74 20.90
N ALA A 259 -10.84 -17.63 20.15
CA ALA A 259 -9.50 -17.80 20.70
C ALA A 259 -8.94 -16.56 21.44
N GLY A 260 -9.66 -15.43 21.46
CA GLY A 260 -9.17 -14.16 22.03
C GLY A 260 -8.06 -13.50 21.20
N ARG A 261 -7.99 -13.76 19.89
CA ARG A 261 -6.89 -13.36 18.99
C ARG A 261 -7.32 -12.46 17.84
N LEU A 262 -8.59 -12.07 17.82
CA LEU A 262 -9.12 -11.07 16.90
C LEU A 262 -8.71 -9.67 17.35
N SER A 263 -8.28 -8.81 16.43
CA SER A 263 -7.88 -7.45 16.78
C SER A 263 -9.12 -6.61 17.12
N ARG A 264 -8.95 -5.55 17.93
CA ARG A 264 -10.04 -4.60 18.22
C ARG A 264 -10.62 -3.98 16.94
N LEU A 265 -9.77 -3.72 15.93
CA LEU A 265 -10.19 -3.20 14.64
C LEU A 265 -11.13 -4.19 13.93
N ASP A 266 -10.76 -5.46 13.88
CA ASP A 266 -11.56 -6.49 13.19
C ASP A 266 -12.85 -6.81 13.96
N THR A 267 -12.82 -6.78 15.29
CA THR A 267 -14.00 -6.92 16.15
C THR A 267 -15.03 -5.84 15.86
N ASN A 268 -14.58 -4.59 15.67
CA ASN A 268 -15.47 -3.45 15.50
C ASN A 268 -15.90 -3.23 14.05
N ASN A 269 -15.09 -3.67 13.07
CA ASN A 269 -15.28 -3.34 11.66
C ASN A 269 -15.50 -4.60 10.80
N ALA A 270 -14.42 -5.35 10.53
CA ALA A 270 -14.42 -6.39 9.50
C ALA A 270 -15.39 -7.55 9.79
N ARG A 271 -15.45 -8.02 11.04
CA ARG A 271 -16.33 -9.15 11.41
C ARG A 271 -17.82 -8.77 11.33
N PRO A 272 -18.30 -7.66 11.93
CA PRO A 272 -19.67 -7.20 11.77
C PRO A 272 -20.08 -6.95 10.32
N GLU A 273 -19.18 -6.39 9.50
CA GLU A 273 -19.42 -6.12 8.08
C GLU A 273 -19.69 -7.42 7.30
N VAL A 274 -18.81 -8.43 7.40
CA VAL A 274 -19.00 -9.73 6.73
C VAL A 274 -20.25 -10.43 7.25
N ALA A 275 -20.52 -10.38 8.55
CA ALA A 275 -21.74 -10.95 9.12
C ALA A 275 -22.99 -10.27 8.54
N GLY A 276 -22.94 -8.96 8.29
CA GLY A 276 -23.98 -8.21 7.58
C GLY A 276 -24.19 -8.71 6.16
N LEU A 277 -23.12 -8.85 5.37
CA LEU A 277 -23.17 -9.37 4.00
C LEU A 277 -23.80 -10.77 3.95
N VAL A 278 -23.39 -11.68 4.85
CA VAL A 278 -23.96 -13.04 4.92
C VAL A 278 -25.45 -13.01 5.26
N ARG A 279 -25.85 -12.22 6.26
CA ARG A 279 -27.28 -12.13 6.67
C ARG A 279 -28.16 -11.53 5.57
N GLN A 280 -27.69 -10.47 4.92
CA GLN A 280 -28.50 -9.71 3.96
C GLN A 280 -28.53 -10.35 2.58
N LEU A 281 -27.43 -10.97 2.14
CA LEU A 281 -27.25 -11.40 0.76
C LEU A 281 -27.28 -12.92 0.57
N CYS A 282 -27.21 -13.71 1.64
CA CYS A 282 -27.06 -15.17 1.56
C CYS A 282 -28.16 -15.97 2.27
N ALA A 283 -29.18 -15.31 2.83
CA ALA A 283 -30.23 -15.93 3.66
C ALA A 283 -31.47 -16.44 2.88
N GLY A 284 -31.34 -16.75 1.59
CA GLY A 284 -32.34 -17.51 0.83
C GLY A 284 -33.33 -16.68 0.00
N ALA A 285 -33.66 -15.46 0.38
CA ALA A 285 -34.31 -14.51 -0.52
C ALA A 285 -33.22 -13.80 -1.35
N SER A 286 -33.26 -13.90 -2.68
CA SER A 286 -32.32 -13.19 -3.57
C SER A 286 -32.59 -11.69 -3.51
N PRO A 287 -31.75 -10.89 -2.81
CA PRO A 287 -31.98 -9.46 -2.79
C PRO A 287 -31.71 -8.88 -4.18
N PRO A 288 -32.30 -7.71 -4.52
CA PRO A 288 -32.01 -7.05 -5.78
C PRO A 288 -30.51 -6.79 -5.90
N TRP A 289 -29.92 -7.26 -6.99
CA TRP A 289 -28.48 -7.11 -7.19
C TRP A 289 -28.11 -5.63 -7.26
N ARG A 290 -27.05 -5.28 -6.54
CA ARG A 290 -26.34 -4.01 -6.65
C ARG A 290 -24.85 -4.29 -6.62
N ARG A 291 -24.10 -3.53 -7.41
CA ARG A 291 -22.63 -3.57 -7.36
C ARG A 291 -22.18 -3.17 -5.95
N ILE A 292 -21.23 -3.92 -5.42
CA ILE A 292 -20.54 -3.61 -4.17
C ILE A 292 -19.22 -2.92 -4.53
N ASP A 293 -18.98 -1.75 -3.95
CA ASP A 293 -17.69 -1.06 -4.10
C ASP A 293 -16.63 -1.78 -3.25
N ILE A 294 -15.42 -1.92 -3.83
CA ILE A 294 -14.32 -2.73 -3.28
C ILE A 294 -13.05 -1.88 -3.23
#